data_AF-A0A1I6ABS0-F1
#
_entry.id   AF-A0A1I6ABS0-F1
#
_cell.length_a   1.000
_cell.length_b   1.000
_cell.length_c   1.000
_cell.angle_alpha   90.00
_cell.angle_beta   90.00
_cell.angle_gamma   90.00
#
_symmetry.space_group_name_H-M   'P 1'
#
loop_
_entity.id
_entity.type
_entity.pdbx_description
1 polymer ?
#
loop_
_entity_poly.entity_id
_entity_poly.type
_entity_poly.pdbx_seq_one_letter_code
_entity_poly.pdbx_strand_id
1 'polypeptide(L)'
;MSTQSSVLSSLRPMSLCVDAAGAIVSVGPTTRKVLGDIVGTPLFDMLDVSRPKGIGTLSALRAQSGAKLHVRARSAPETPMVAQIAMDEAGGMVIDFGFGIGVAEAVRRHGLTAADFSATDLTLEILFLIEAQQAAMAASRKLNRRLHVARLAAETEATTDGLTGLANRRAADLALRTLEAGETPFSLVHVDLDFFKQVNDRFGHRAGDIVLQDVARDLTEAVRPGDLAARIGGDEFLLVFPGLADADQLIRLCERLIGRIERERRMNDRIYAISASAGIALWHGGSDVSTEDLMGQADRALYASKAAGRGRVILAEPRCQPPPDVSPKAPGNFADGS
;
A
#
# COMPACT_ATOMS: atom_id res chain seq x y z
N MET A 1 7.94 2.09 -66.43
CA MET A 1 7.41 1.80 -65.08
C MET A 1 8.44 1.25 -64.09
N SER A 2 9.51 0.52 -64.48
CA SER A 2 10.40 -0.12 -63.49
C SER A 2 11.31 0.84 -62.68
N THR A 3 11.78 1.95 -63.27
CA THR A 3 12.69 2.91 -62.61
C THR A 3 12.01 3.79 -61.55
N GLN A 4 10.75 4.17 -61.75
CA GLN A 4 10.00 4.94 -60.74
C GLN A 4 9.66 4.09 -59.51
N SER A 5 9.37 2.80 -59.70
CA SER A 5 9.08 1.87 -58.60
C SER A 5 10.30 1.60 -57.71
N SER A 6 11.51 1.60 -58.27
CA SER A 6 12.74 1.38 -57.49
C SER A 6 13.11 2.58 -56.64
N VAL A 7 12.94 3.81 -57.16
CA VAL A 7 13.19 5.06 -56.42
C VAL A 7 12.21 5.20 -55.25
N LEU A 8 10.92 4.94 -55.48
CA LEU A 8 9.91 4.97 -54.43
C LEU A 8 10.21 3.97 -53.31
N SER A 9 10.61 2.73 -53.67
CA SER A 9 10.95 1.70 -52.69
C SER A 9 12.16 2.05 -51.82
N SER A 10 13.06 2.91 -52.31
CA SER A 10 14.21 3.41 -51.53
C SER A 10 13.81 4.48 -50.51
N LEU A 11 12.80 5.30 -50.82
CA LEU A 11 12.32 6.36 -49.92
C LEU A 11 11.21 5.86 -48.98
N ARG A 12 10.42 4.89 -49.44
CA ARG A 12 9.32 4.25 -48.72
C ARG A 12 9.50 2.73 -48.74
N PRO A 13 10.42 2.19 -47.91
CA PRO A 13 10.70 0.75 -47.84
C PRO A 13 9.48 -0.11 -47.52
N MET A 14 8.53 0.47 -46.78
CA MET A 14 7.29 -0.15 -46.36
C MET A 14 6.13 0.35 -47.21
N SER A 15 6.21 0.19 -48.53
CA SER A 15 5.14 0.53 -49.47
C SER A 15 4.81 -0.62 -50.42
N LEU A 16 3.70 -0.52 -51.15
CA LEU A 16 3.41 -1.32 -52.32
C LEU A 16 2.66 -0.50 -53.38
N CYS A 17 2.71 -0.94 -54.63
CA CYS A 17 1.95 -0.35 -55.73
C CYS A 17 0.90 -1.34 -56.23
N VAL A 18 -0.26 -0.83 -56.59
CA VAL A 18 -1.39 -1.60 -57.12
C VAL A 18 -1.84 -0.96 -58.43
N ASP A 19 -2.12 -1.78 -59.44
CA ASP A 19 -2.63 -1.28 -60.73
C ASP A 19 -4.12 -0.89 -60.69
N ALA A 20 -4.64 -0.44 -61.83
CA ALA A 20 -6.04 -0.06 -61.96
C ALA A 20 -7.03 -1.24 -61.77
N ALA A 21 -6.59 -2.48 -61.95
CA ALA A 21 -7.39 -3.68 -61.75
C ALA A 21 -7.37 -4.18 -60.30
N GLY A 22 -6.48 -3.66 -59.46
CA GLY A 22 -6.34 -4.06 -58.06
C GLY A 22 -5.27 -5.12 -57.80
N ALA A 23 -4.44 -5.44 -58.79
CA ALA A 23 -3.33 -6.37 -58.62
C ALA A 23 -2.08 -5.64 -58.10
N ILE A 24 -1.37 -6.27 -57.16
CA ILE A 24 -0.13 -5.73 -56.61
C ILE A 24 0.97 -5.85 -57.67
N VAL A 25 1.55 -4.73 -58.10
CA VAL A 25 2.56 -4.71 -59.17
C VAL A 25 3.99 -4.58 -58.65
N SER A 26 4.17 -4.01 -57.45
CA SER A 26 5.47 -3.95 -56.80
C SER A 26 5.32 -3.79 -55.29
N VAL A 27 6.36 -4.22 -54.56
CA VAL A 27 6.45 -4.13 -53.11
C VAL A 27 7.82 -3.60 -52.71
N GLY A 28 7.83 -2.70 -51.73
CA GLY A 28 9.05 -2.25 -51.07
C GLY A 28 9.73 -3.38 -50.29
N PRO A 29 11.03 -3.27 -50.00
CA PRO A 29 11.82 -4.32 -49.35
C PRO A 29 11.27 -4.71 -47.97
N THR A 30 10.83 -3.74 -47.16
CA THR A 30 10.25 -4.00 -45.83
C THR A 30 8.88 -4.65 -45.95
N THR A 31 8.04 -4.18 -46.88
CA THR A 31 6.74 -4.81 -47.16
C THR A 31 6.92 -6.27 -47.57
N ARG A 32 7.92 -6.58 -48.40
CA ARG A 32 8.26 -7.95 -48.79
C ARG A 32 8.70 -8.80 -47.60
N LYS A 33 9.45 -8.23 -46.65
CA LYS A 33 9.87 -8.92 -45.43
C LYS A 33 8.69 -9.25 -44.51
N VAL A 34 7.68 -8.37 -44.46
CA VAL A 34 6.49 -8.54 -43.60
C VAL A 34 5.40 -9.39 -44.23
N LEU A 35 5.12 -9.21 -45.52
CA LEU A 35 3.99 -9.85 -46.22
C LEU A 35 4.42 -10.97 -47.16
N GLY A 36 5.72 -11.17 -47.39
CA GLY A 36 6.24 -12.12 -48.38
C GLY A 36 6.23 -11.57 -49.80
N ASP A 37 6.41 -12.46 -50.77
CA ASP A 37 6.28 -12.11 -52.18
C ASP A 37 4.82 -12.25 -52.63
N ILE A 38 4.19 -11.11 -52.88
CA ILE A 38 2.75 -10.97 -53.12
C ILE A 38 2.47 -10.27 -54.45
N VAL A 39 3.50 -10.07 -55.28
CA VAL A 39 3.35 -9.44 -56.59
C VAL A 39 2.48 -10.32 -57.49
N GLY A 40 1.54 -9.71 -58.20
CA GLY A 40 0.54 -10.37 -59.04
C GLY A 40 -0.73 -10.79 -58.29
N THR A 41 -0.75 -10.73 -56.95
CA THR A 41 -1.95 -11.08 -56.17
C THR A 41 -2.93 -9.90 -56.06
N PRO A 42 -4.25 -10.15 -55.98
CA PRO A 42 -5.23 -9.11 -55.69
C PRO A 42 -5.03 -8.52 -54.29
N LEU A 43 -5.14 -7.19 -54.16
CA LEU A 43 -4.89 -6.48 -52.89
C LEU A 43 -5.72 -7.03 -51.72
N PHE A 44 -7.02 -7.23 -51.94
CA PHE A 44 -7.96 -7.67 -50.90
C PHE A 44 -7.84 -9.15 -50.52
N ASP A 45 -7.05 -9.93 -51.26
CA ASP A 45 -6.71 -11.31 -50.86
C ASP A 45 -5.62 -11.31 -49.78
N MET A 46 -4.81 -10.24 -49.74
CA MET A 46 -3.68 -10.10 -48.83
C MET A 46 -3.97 -9.20 -47.63
N LEU A 47 -4.78 -8.15 -47.81
CA LEU A 47 -4.98 -7.08 -46.83
C LEU A 47 -6.45 -6.79 -46.56
N ASP A 48 -6.75 -6.58 -45.28
CA ASP A 48 -8.05 -6.09 -44.81
C ASP A 48 -7.94 -4.69 -44.23
N VAL A 49 -8.89 -3.83 -44.60
CA VAL A 49 -9.06 -2.51 -43.98
C VAL A 49 -9.94 -2.64 -42.75
N SER A 50 -9.32 -2.54 -41.59
CA SER A 50 -9.99 -2.63 -40.29
C SER A 50 -10.61 -1.30 -39.84
N ARG A 51 -10.03 -0.15 -40.24
CA ARG A 51 -10.63 1.17 -40.03
C ARG A 51 -10.32 2.13 -41.19
N PRO A 52 -11.30 2.94 -41.64
CA PRO A 52 -12.71 2.88 -41.26
C PRO A 52 -13.40 1.59 -41.76
N LYS A 53 -14.50 1.19 -41.10
CA LYS A 53 -15.24 -0.03 -41.47
C LYS A 53 -15.95 0.14 -42.82
N GLY A 54 -16.17 -0.96 -43.53
CA GLY A 54 -16.95 -0.98 -44.78
C GLY A 54 -16.14 -0.76 -46.06
N ILE A 55 -14.81 -0.70 -45.96
CA ILE A 55 -13.94 -0.65 -47.14
C ILE A 55 -13.58 -2.09 -47.55
N GLY A 56 -14.29 -2.61 -48.54
CA GLY A 56 -14.05 -3.93 -49.13
C GLY A 56 -13.96 -3.94 -50.65
N THR A 57 -13.96 -2.77 -51.29
CA THR A 57 -13.88 -2.64 -52.75
C THR A 57 -12.81 -1.61 -53.14
N LEU A 58 -12.25 -1.74 -54.34
CA LEU A 58 -11.25 -0.79 -54.85
C LEU A 58 -11.82 0.63 -54.95
N SER A 59 -13.09 0.78 -55.35
CA SER A 59 -13.73 2.09 -55.42
C SER A 59 -13.84 2.75 -54.03
N ALA A 60 -14.22 1.98 -53.01
CA ALA A 60 -14.30 2.49 -51.63
C ALA A 60 -12.91 2.86 -51.10
N LEU A 61 -11.88 2.07 -51.45
CA LEU A 61 -10.50 2.32 -51.05
C LEU A 61 -9.92 3.58 -51.72
N ARG A 62 -10.16 3.76 -53.02
CA ARG A 62 -9.72 4.95 -53.79
C ARG A 62 -10.30 6.24 -53.24
N ALA A 63 -11.53 6.20 -52.73
CA ALA A 63 -12.17 7.35 -52.08
C ALA A 63 -11.48 7.79 -50.77
N GLN A 64 -10.52 7.00 -50.24
CA GLN A 64 -9.75 7.31 -49.04
C GLN A 64 -8.34 7.84 -49.34
N SER A 65 -8.07 8.31 -50.56
CA SER A 65 -6.77 8.90 -50.90
C SER A 65 -6.38 10.00 -49.91
N GLY A 66 -5.16 9.92 -49.37
CA GLY A 66 -4.63 10.83 -48.35
C GLY A 66 -5.10 10.55 -46.91
N ALA A 67 -6.13 9.73 -46.70
CA ALA A 67 -6.62 9.41 -45.35
C ALA A 67 -5.77 8.33 -44.66
N LYS A 68 -5.76 8.36 -43.32
CA LYS A 68 -5.14 7.32 -42.50
C LYS A 68 -6.08 6.12 -42.39
N LEU A 69 -5.56 4.96 -42.78
CA LEU A 69 -6.23 3.67 -42.70
C LEU A 69 -5.56 2.79 -41.65
N HIS A 70 -6.33 1.90 -41.04
CA HIS A 70 -5.78 0.78 -40.28
C HIS A 70 -6.00 -0.50 -41.08
N VAL A 71 -4.92 -1.21 -41.37
CA VAL A 71 -4.93 -2.40 -42.20
C VAL A 71 -4.30 -3.58 -41.48
N ARG A 72 -4.66 -4.79 -41.89
CA ARG A 72 -4.15 -6.03 -41.31
C ARG A 72 -3.85 -7.00 -42.44
N ALA A 73 -2.73 -7.72 -42.34
CA ALA A 73 -2.47 -8.86 -43.21
C ALA A 73 -3.48 -9.98 -42.92
N ARG A 74 -4.05 -10.57 -43.98
CA ARG A 74 -4.92 -11.75 -43.90
C ARG A 74 -4.11 -13.03 -43.61
N SER A 75 -2.86 -13.08 -44.08
CA SER A 75 -1.94 -14.17 -43.78
C SER A 75 -1.43 -14.09 -42.34
N ALA A 76 -1.33 -15.24 -41.68
CA ALA A 76 -0.70 -15.33 -40.36
C ALA A 76 0.81 -15.13 -40.49
N PRO A 77 1.46 -14.41 -39.56
CA PRO A 77 0.88 -13.80 -38.37
C PRO A 77 0.21 -12.44 -38.65
N GLU A 78 -1.01 -12.24 -38.12
CA GLU A 78 -1.71 -10.96 -38.23
C GLU A 78 -0.84 -9.81 -37.72
N THR A 79 -0.48 -8.91 -38.64
CA THR A 79 0.35 -7.76 -38.33
C THR A 79 -0.48 -6.49 -38.56
N PRO A 80 -0.92 -5.80 -37.48
CA PRO A 80 -1.65 -4.55 -37.61
C PRO A 80 -0.70 -3.47 -38.12
N MET A 81 -1.16 -2.73 -39.13
CA MET A 81 -0.43 -1.62 -39.73
C MET A 81 -1.37 -0.42 -39.88
N VAL A 82 -0.78 0.76 -39.97
CA VAL A 82 -1.43 1.95 -40.49
C VAL A 82 -1.01 2.12 -41.94
N ALA A 83 -1.90 2.63 -42.78
CA ALA A 83 -1.61 2.88 -44.17
C ALA A 83 -2.11 4.25 -44.62
N GLN A 84 -1.47 4.80 -45.64
CA GLN A 84 -1.97 5.93 -46.41
C GLN A 84 -1.89 5.59 -47.90
N ILE A 85 -2.87 6.06 -48.67
CA ILE A 85 -2.98 5.77 -50.09
C ILE A 85 -2.81 7.05 -50.90
N ALA A 86 -2.06 6.97 -51.99
CA ALA A 86 -1.96 8.00 -53.00
C ALA A 86 -2.32 7.41 -54.38
N MET A 87 -3.11 8.14 -55.16
CA MET A 87 -3.53 7.72 -56.51
C MET A 87 -2.54 8.19 -57.57
N ASP A 88 -2.35 7.40 -58.62
CA ASP A 88 -1.68 7.85 -59.85
C ASP A 88 -2.70 8.32 -60.91
N GLU A 89 -2.23 8.98 -61.96
CA GLU A 89 -3.06 9.48 -63.06
C GLU A 89 -3.70 8.37 -63.92
N ALA A 90 -3.15 7.15 -63.87
CA ALA A 90 -3.63 5.99 -64.63
C ALA A 90 -4.66 5.14 -63.86
N GLY A 91 -5.04 5.56 -62.64
CA GLY A 91 -5.99 4.86 -61.78
C GLY A 91 -5.39 3.74 -60.91
N GLY A 92 -4.07 3.59 -60.93
CA GLY A 92 -3.30 2.82 -59.95
C GLY A 92 -3.14 3.56 -58.63
N MET A 93 -2.53 2.91 -57.65
CA MET A 93 -2.33 3.47 -56.31
C MET A 93 -1.01 3.01 -55.68
N VAL A 94 -0.44 3.90 -54.87
CA VAL A 94 0.65 3.61 -53.94
C VAL A 94 0.07 3.56 -52.55
N ILE A 95 0.42 2.50 -51.81
CA ILE A 95 0.06 2.34 -50.41
C ILE A 95 1.35 2.36 -49.59
N ASP A 96 1.47 3.35 -48.70
CA ASP A 96 2.56 3.47 -47.73
C ASP A 96 2.08 2.97 -46.38
N PHE A 97 2.90 2.18 -45.70
CA PHE A 97 2.56 1.55 -44.42
C PHE A 97 3.46 2.05 -43.29
N GLY A 98 2.96 1.90 -42.07
CA GLY A 98 3.75 1.94 -40.85
C GLY A 98 3.13 1.03 -39.79
N PHE A 99 3.86 0.74 -38.72
CA PHE A 99 3.35 -0.12 -37.65
C PHE A 99 2.62 0.65 -36.53
N GLY A 100 2.73 1.98 -36.51
CA GLY A 100 2.20 2.81 -35.43
C GLY A 100 2.72 2.35 -34.06
N ILE A 101 1.83 2.26 -33.07
CA ILE A 101 2.18 1.79 -31.71
C ILE A 101 2.58 0.30 -31.66
N GLY A 102 2.36 -0.45 -32.74
CA GLY A 102 2.72 -1.87 -32.86
C GLY A 102 4.17 -2.11 -33.29
N VAL A 103 4.98 -1.06 -33.47
CA VAL A 103 6.29 -1.19 -34.10
C VAL A 103 7.27 -2.07 -33.33
N ALA A 104 7.29 -1.99 -31.99
CA ALA A 104 8.17 -2.82 -31.17
C ALA A 104 7.88 -4.32 -31.36
N GLU A 105 6.60 -4.69 -31.52
CA GLU A 105 6.20 -6.07 -31.78
C GLU A 105 6.53 -6.49 -33.21
N ALA A 106 6.30 -5.61 -34.19
CA ALA A 106 6.64 -5.89 -35.58
C ALA A 106 8.15 -6.10 -35.79
N VAL A 107 8.98 -5.29 -35.13
CA VAL A 107 10.45 -5.43 -35.14
C VAL A 107 10.86 -6.80 -34.63
N ARG A 108 10.33 -7.22 -33.48
CA ARG A 108 10.63 -8.56 -32.92
C ARG A 108 10.14 -9.69 -33.82
N ARG A 109 8.91 -9.58 -34.30
CA ARG A 109 8.23 -10.66 -35.04
C ARG A 109 8.82 -10.91 -36.41
N HIS A 110 9.13 -9.84 -37.14
CA HIS A 110 9.62 -9.91 -38.51
C HIS A 110 11.15 -9.74 -38.59
N GLY A 111 11.84 -9.67 -37.46
CA GLY A 111 13.29 -9.48 -37.40
C GLY A 111 13.72 -8.20 -38.12
N LEU A 112 12.96 -7.12 -37.98
CA LEU A 112 13.26 -5.85 -38.63
C LEU A 112 14.47 -5.19 -37.96
N THR A 113 15.20 -4.42 -38.74
CA THR A 113 16.40 -3.69 -38.34
C THR A 113 16.24 -2.23 -38.71
N ALA A 114 17.17 -1.37 -38.29
CA ALA A 114 17.17 0.04 -38.67
C ALA A 114 17.14 0.26 -40.20
N ALA A 115 17.68 -0.68 -40.98
CA ALA A 115 17.69 -0.61 -42.44
C ALA A 115 16.31 -0.85 -43.09
N ASP A 116 15.34 -1.38 -42.33
CA ASP A 116 13.99 -1.64 -42.81
C ASP A 116 13.06 -0.40 -42.69
N PHE A 117 13.56 0.72 -42.15
CA PHE A 117 12.80 1.96 -41.99
C PHE A 117 13.38 3.07 -42.85
N SER A 118 12.55 4.04 -43.24
CA SER A 118 13.05 5.24 -43.91
C SER A 118 13.91 6.04 -42.92
N ALA A 119 14.98 6.66 -43.43
CA ALA A 119 15.84 7.54 -42.62
C ALA A 119 15.10 8.77 -42.07
N THR A 120 13.94 9.13 -42.64
CA THR A 120 13.08 10.23 -42.16
C THR A 120 11.93 9.77 -41.28
N ASP A 121 11.82 8.47 -41.02
CA ASP A 121 10.78 7.90 -40.17
C ASP A 121 11.21 7.97 -38.69
N LEU A 122 10.35 8.58 -37.85
CA LEU A 122 10.55 8.75 -36.40
C LEU A 122 10.44 7.44 -35.59
N THR A 123 10.24 6.32 -36.27
CA THR A 123 10.03 5.02 -35.66
C THR A 123 11.19 4.58 -34.76
N LEU A 124 12.44 4.82 -35.18
CA LEU A 124 13.61 4.40 -34.40
C LEU A 124 13.74 5.23 -33.12
N GLU A 125 13.52 6.54 -33.19
CA GLU A 125 13.52 7.45 -32.06
C GLU A 125 12.45 7.06 -31.05
N ILE A 126 11.23 6.74 -31.52
CA ILE A 126 10.14 6.27 -30.65
C ILE A 126 10.51 4.96 -29.98
N LEU A 127 11.16 4.02 -30.68
CA LEU A 127 11.55 2.73 -30.09
C LEU A 127 12.59 2.92 -28.97
N PHE A 128 13.60 3.76 -29.19
CA PHE A 128 14.58 4.10 -28.16
C PHE A 128 13.93 4.82 -26.97
N LEU A 129 12.99 5.74 -27.21
CA LEU A 129 12.25 6.42 -26.15
C LEU A 129 11.44 5.44 -25.30
N ILE A 130 10.74 4.49 -25.94
CA ILE A 130 10.00 3.44 -25.24
C ILE A 130 10.94 2.63 -24.36
N GLU A 131 12.07 2.18 -24.90
CA GLU A 131 13.05 1.38 -24.14
C GLU A 131 13.60 2.14 -22.92
N ALA A 132 14.03 3.39 -23.11
CA ALA A 132 14.51 4.24 -22.03
C ALA A 132 13.43 4.48 -20.96
N GLN A 133 12.18 4.72 -21.39
CA GLN A 133 11.06 4.90 -20.47
C GLN A 133 10.76 3.63 -19.68
N GLN A 134 10.79 2.45 -20.32
CA GLN A 134 10.60 1.17 -19.63
C GLN A 134 11.69 0.93 -18.59
N ALA A 135 12.96 1.19 -18.93
CA ALA A 135 14.08 1.05 -17.99
C ALA A 135 13.93 1.98 -16.78
N ALA A 136 13.60 3.26 -17.01
CA ALA A 136 13.37 4.25 -15.95
C ALA A 136 12.20 3.86 -15.04
N MET A 137 11.08 3.42 -15.62
CA MET A 137 9.91 2.96 -14.87
C MET A 137 10.22 1.73 -14.01
N ALA A 138 10.97 0.76 -14.54
CA ALA A 138 11.38 -0.42 -13.80
C ALA A 138 12.24 -0.07 -12.58
N ALA A 139 13.21 0.85 -12.76
CA ALA A 139 14.04 1.35 -11.67
C ALA A 139 13.22 2.08 -10.59
N SER A 140 12.30 2.96 -11.00
CA SER A 140 11.41 3.69 -10.10
C SER A 140 10.51 2.75 -9.27
N ARG A 141 9.91 1.75 -9.91
CA ARG A 141 9.09 0.73 -9.21
C ARG A 141 9.91 -0.02 -8.16
N LYS A 142 11.15 -0.41 -8.49
CA LYS A 142 12.05 -1.11 -7.56
C LYS A 142 12.40 -0.25 -6.35
N LEU A 143 12.69 1.05 -6.56
CA LEU A 143 12.99 1.98 -5.48
C LEU A 143 11.78 2.21 -4.56
N ASN A 144 10.62 2.49 -5.14
CA ASN A 144 9.38 2.68 -4.37
C ASN A 144 9.04 1.46 -3.50
N ARG A 145 9.22 0.25 -4.04
CA ARG A 145 9.01 -0.98 -3.26
C ARG A 145 9.98 -1.09 -2.08
N ARG A 146 11.25 -0.77 -2.27
CA ARG A 146 12.26 -0.78 -1.20
C ARG A 146 11.94 0.24 -0.12
N LEU A 147 11.58 1.46 -0.52
CA LEU A 147 11.20 2.52 0.40
C LEU A 147 9.97 2.12 1.23
N HIS A 148 8.97 1.51 0.60
CA HIS A 148 7.77 1.05 1.29
C HIS A 148 8.09 -0.03 2.34
N VAL A 149 8.88 -1.05 1.98
CA VAL A 149 9.30 -2.10 2.92
C VAL A 149 10.13 -1.52 4.07
N ALA A 150 11.10 -0.65 3.76
CA ALA A 150 11.92 -0.01 4.78
C ALA A 150 11.09 0.86 5.73
N ARG A 151 10.08 1.58 5.20
CA ARG A 151 9.15 2.37 6.00
C ARG A 151 8.33 1.49 6.95
N LEU A 152 7.73 0.40 6.46
CA LEU A 152 6.94 -0.50 7.30
C LEU A 152 7.77 -1.14 8.41
N ALA A 153 9.01 -1.55 8.09
CA ALA A 153 9.94 -2.07 9.07
C ALA A 153 10.28 -1.02 10.13
N ALA A 154 10.61 0.21 9.72
CA ALA A 154 10.90 1.32 10.63
C ALA A 154 9.69 1.71 11.49
N GLU A 155 8.47 1.69 10.94
CA GLU A 155 7.24 1.94 11.70
C GLU A 155 7.01 0.85 12.76
N THR A 156 7.22 -0.42 12.40
CA THR A 156 7.07 -1.55 13.34
C THR A 156 8.12 -1.49 14.45
N GLU A 157 9.40 -1.24 14.11
CA GLU A 157 10.48 -1.09 15.09
C GLU A 157 10.25 0.12 16.01
N ALA A 158 9.72 1.22 15.47
CA ALA A 158 9.41 2.41 16.26
C ALA A 158 8.21 2.22 17.20
N THR A 159 7.35 1.22 17.00
CA THR A 159 6.09 1.04 17.73
C THR A 159 5.98 -0.26 18.51
N THR A 160 6.96 -1.15 18.41
CA THR A 160 6.97 -2.47 19.07
C THR A 160 8.10 -2.55 20.09
N ASP A 161 7.87 -3.23 21.21
CA ASP A 161 8.91 -3.59 22.17
C ASP A 161 9.70 -4.81 21.66
N GLY A 162 11.01 -4.65 21.45
CA GLY A 162 11.85 -5.67 20.83
C GLY A 162 12.02 -6.96 21.63
N LEU A 163 11.73 -6.95 22.94
CA LEU A 163 11.85 -8.15 23.79
C LEU A 163 10.55 -8.96 23.83
N THR A 164 9.41 -8.27 24.00
CA THR A 164 8.11 -8.88 24.27
C THR A 164 7.22 -9.01 23.03
N GLY A 165 7.50 -8.24 21.97
CA GLY A 165 6.66 -8.18 20.77
C GLY A 165 5.35 -7.41 20.97
N LEU A 166 5.10 -6.87 22.17
CA LEU A 166 3.97 -5.98 22.44
C LEU A 166 4.19 -4.60 21.82
N ALA A 167 3.15 -3.77 21.82
CA ALA A 167 3.33 -2.34 21.56
C ALA A 167 4.31 -1.72 22.57
N ASN A 168 5.06 -0.70 22.16
CA ASN A 168 5.90 0.06 23.07
C ASN A 168 5.17 1.30 23.63
N ARG A 169 5.83 2.04 24.53
CA ARG A 169 5.29 3.30 25.07
C ARG A 169 4.81 4.28 23.99
N ARG A 170 5.59 4.46 22.92
CA ARG A 170 5.23 5.37 21.83
C ARG A 170 3.92 4.94 21.13
N ALA A 171 3.72 3.65 20.91
CA ALA A 171 2.49 3.13 20.33
C ALA A 171 1.29 3.30 21.26
N ALA A 172 1.48 3.08 22.56
CA ALA A 172 0.45 3.38 23.57
C ALA A 172 0.05 4.86 23.56
N ASP A 173 1.02 5.77 23.60
CA ASP A 173 0.75 7.22 23.58
C ASP A 173 -0.03 7.64 22.31
N LEU A 174 0.31 7.06 21.17
CA LEU A 174 -0.39 7.33 19.90
C LEU A 174 -1.84 6.82 19.94
N ALA A 175 -2.06 5.62 20.48
CA ALA A 175 -3.40 5.04 20.60
C ALA A 175 -4.28 5.88 21.52
N LEU A 176 -3.75 6.33 22.66
CA LEU A 176 -4.47 7.17 23.62
C LEU A 176 -4.88 8.51 23.00
N ARG A 177 -3.96 9.19 22.31
CA ARG A 177 -4.27 10.45 21.60
C ARG A 177 -5.35 10.27 20.55
N THR A 178 -5.36 9.12 19.87
CA THR A 178 -6.37 8.80 18.84
C THR A 178 -7.75 8.58 19.47
N LEU A 179 -7.82 7.88 20.59
CA LEU A 179 -9.07 7.63 21.33
C LEU A 179 -9.64 8.92 21.92
N GLU A 180 -8.77 9.76 22.50
CA GLU A 180 -9.11 11.08 23.04
C GLU A 180 -9.69 11.99 21.94
N ALA A 181 -9.01 12.10 20.80
CA ALA A 181 -9.47 12.93 19.68
C ALA A 181 -10.78 12.41 19.04
N GLY A 182 -11.01 11.10 19.10
CA GLY A 182 -12.23 10.46 18.57
C GLY A 182 -13.39 10.42 19.55
N GLU A 183 -13.26 11.03 20.74
CA GLU A 183 -14.22 10.99 21.85
C GLU A 183 -14.76 9.58 22.19
N THR A 184 -13.96 8.55 21.93
CA THR A 184 -14.39 7.15 22.10
C THR A 184 -14.17 6.73 23.55
N PRO A 185 -15.20 6.35 24.33
CA PRO A 185 -15.01 5.88 25.70
C PRO A 185 -14.00 4.73 25.76
N PHE A 186 -13.07 4.75 26.72
CA PHE A 186 -12.05 3.73 26.86
C PHE A 186 -11.63 3.54 28.32
N SER A 187 -10.92 2.46 28.61
CA SER A 187 -10.30 2.24 29.91
C SER A 187 -8.83 1.88 29.78
N LEU A 188 -8.10 2.17 30.86
CA LEU A 188 -6.70 1.87 31.02
C LEU A 188 -6.49 0.94 32.20
N VAL A 189 -5.57 -0.01 32.03
CA VAL A 189 -5.06 -0.84 33.12
C VAL A 189 -3.56 -0.74 33.12
N HIS A 190 -3.00 -0.11 34.15
CA HIS A 190 -1.57 -0.08 34.39
C HIS A 190 -1.21 -1.30 35.25
N VAL A 191 -0.31 -2.14 34.75
CA VAL A 191 0.09 -3.40 35.37
C VAL A 191 1.59 -3.37 35.64
N ASP A 192 2.01 -3.82 36.82
CA ASP A 192 3.43 -3.97 37.17
C ASP A 192 3.66 -5.33 37.83
N LEU A 193 4.79 -5.95 37.50
CA LEU A 193 5.15 -7.27 38.02
C LEU A 193 5.73 -7.20 39.44
N ASP A 194 5.03 -7.82 40.37
CA ASP A 194 5.48 -7.95 41.74
C ASP A 194 6.67 -8.91 41.83
N PHE A 195 7.67 -8.50 42.62
CA PHE A 195 8.88 -9.29 42.91
C PHE A 195 9.76 -9.59 41.69
N PHE A 196 9.54 -8.94 40.54
CA PHE A 196 10.33 -9.15 39.32
C PHE A 196 11.84 -8.93 39.53
N LYS A 197 12.21 -7.90 40.30
CA LYS A 197 13.62 -7.67 40.67
C LYS A 197 14.25 -8.88 41.38
N GLN A 198 13.51 -9.58 42.25
CA GLN A 198 14.04 -10.76 42.95
C GLN A 198 14.33 -11.91 41.97
N VAL A 199 13.53 -12.04 40.91
CA VAL A 199 13.81 -13.01 39.84
C VAL A 199 15.12 -12.66 39.13
N ASN A 200 15.31 -11.39 38.77
CA ASN A 200 16.56 -10.94 38.15
C ASN A 200 17.77 -11.14 39.07
N ASP A 201 17.65 -10.77 40.34
CA ASP A 201 18.75 -10.87 41.31
C ASP A 201 19.11 -12.34 41.60
N ARG A 202 18.13 -13.24 41.60
CA ARG A 202 18.32 -14.66 41.92
C ARG A 202 18.72 -15.53 40.73
N PHE A 203 18.20 -15.21 39.54
CA PHE A 203 18.29 -16.07 38.35
C PHE A 203 18.93 -15.39 37.13
N GLY A 204 19.26 -14.10 37.26
CA GLY A 204 19.90 -13.29 36.21
C GLY A 204 18.89 -12.68 35.23
N HIS A 205 19.34 -11.65 34.51
CA HIS A 205 18.49 -10.89 33.59
C HIS A 205 17.86 -11.73 32.47
N ARG A 206 18.54 -12.77 31.97
CA ARG A 206 17.97 -13.68 30.97
C ARG A 206 16.72 -14.40 31.49
N ALA A 207 16.64 -14.66 32.78
CA ALA A 207 15.44 -15.22 33.40
C ALA A 207 14.31 -14.19 33.44
N GLY A 208 14.61 -12.95 33.81
CA GLY A 208 13.65 -11.85 33.75
C GLY A 208 13.11 -11.61 32.34
N ASP A 209 13.97 -11.72 31.32
CA ASP A 209 13.56 -11.60 29.92
C ASP A 209 12.51 -12.65 29.53
N ILE A 210 12.73 -13.91 29.95
CA ILE A 210 11.76 -15.01 29.74
C ILE A 210 10.44 -14.71 30.47
N VAL A 211 10.52 -14.19 31.70
CA VAL A 211 9.33 -13.79 32.46
C VAL A 211 8.54 -12.71 31.74
N LEU A 212 9.21 -11.69 31.21
CA LEU A 212 8.55 -10.61 30.47
C LEU A 212 7.88 -11.14 29.19
N GLN A 213 8.52 -12.05 28.47
CA GLN A 213 7.95 -12.71 27.29
C GLN A 213 6.72 -13.56 27.63
N ASP A 214 6.78 -14.28 28.74
CA ASP A 214 5.68 -15.10 29.24
C ASP A 214 4.47 -14.27 29.65
N VAL A 215 4.71 -13.17 30.38
CA VAL A 215 3.66 -12.22 30.75
C VAL A 215 3.09 -11.57 29.51
N ALA A 216 3.92 -11.16 28.55
CA ALA A 216 3.45 -10.57 27.31
C ALA A 216 2.52 -11.49 26.51
N ARG A 217 2.83 -12.79 26.48
CA ARG A 217 1.95 -13.81 25.90
C ARG A 217 0.62 -13.90 26.64
N ASP A 218 0.65 -13.92 27.97
CA ASP A 218 -0.57 -13.96 28.78
C ASP A 218 -1.44 -12.71 28.59
N LEU A 219 -0.83 -11.53 28.46
CA LEU A 219 -1.52 -10.28 28.12
C LEU A 219 -2.13 -10.34 26.73
N THR A 220 -1.38 -10.80 25.73
CA THR A 220 -1.84 -10.92 24.34
C THR A 220 -3.06 -11.84 24.23
N GLU A 221 -3.08 -12.94 24.99
CA GLU A 221 -4.21 -13.87 25.01
C GLU A 221 -5.41 -13.36 25.84
N ALA A 222 -5.18 -12.39 26.72
CA ALA A 222 -6.24 -11.80 27.56
C ALA A 222 -7.00 -10.66 26.86
N VAL A 223 -6.40 -10.05 25.84
CA VAL A 223 -6.98 -8.92 25.10
C VAL A 223 -7.60 -9.38 23.78
N ARG A 224 -8.65 -8.69 23.32
CA ARG A 224 -9.33 -9.03 22.05
C ARG A 224 -8.75 -8.22 20.88
N PRO A 225 -9.07 -8.57 19.61
CA PRO A 225 -8.74 -7.73 18.48
C PRO A 225 -9.31 -6.31 18.65
N GLY A 226 -8.43 -5.30 18.60
CA GLY A 226 -8.80 -3.89 18.79
C GLY A 226 -8.46 -3.32 20.17
N ASP A 227 -8.21 -4.18 21.16
CA ASP A 227 -7.58 -3.77 22.42
C ASP A 227 -6.06 -3.66 22.23
N LEU A 228 -5.38 -2.88 23.08
CA LEU A 228 -3.93 -2.71 23.04
C LEU A 228 -3.29 -3.30 24.29
N ALA A 229 -2.22 -4.07 24.11
CA ALA A 229 -1.28 -4.41 25.16
C ALA A 229 0.10 -3.84 24.81
N ALA A 230 0.65 -3.04 25.72
CA ALA A 230 1.93 -2.37 25.54
C ALA A 230 2.86 -2.60 26.73
N ARG A 231 4.15 -2.74 26.48
CA ARG A 231 5.17 -2.62 27.51
C ARG A 231 5.68 -1.18 27.53
N ILE A 232 5.48 -0.51 28.66
CA ILE A 232 5.79 0.92 28.80
C ILE A 232 7.00 1.18 29.67
N GLY A 233 7.46 0.20 30.45
CA GLY A 233 8.63 0.30 31.33
C GLY A 233 9.40 -1.02 31.44
N GLY A 234 10.24 -1.14 32.47
CA GLY A 234 11.05 -2.35 32.69
C GLY A 234 10.18 -3.59 32.91
N ASP A 235 9.28 -3.52 33.88
CA ASP A 235 8.32 -4.53 34.31
C ASP A 235 6.87 -4.00 34.31
N GLU A 236 6.67 -2.86 33.64
CA GLU A 236 5.40 -2.15 33.54
C GLU A 236 4.73 -2.36 32.18
N PHE A 237 3.44 -2.68 32.21
CA PHE A 237 2.59 -2.91 31.06
C PHE A 237 1.34 -2.03 31.13
N LEU A 238 0.86 -1.59 29.97
CA LEU A 238 -0.38 -0.85 29.82
C LEU A 238 -1.34 -1.62 28.92
N LEU A 239 -2.56 -1.82 29.40
CA LEU A 239 -3.67 -2.32 28.59
C LEU A 239 -4.65 -1.19 28.32
N VAL A 240 -5.09 -1.07 27.07
CA VAL A 240 -6.08 -0.08 26.63
C VAL A 240 -7.24 -0.81 25.99
N PHE A 241 -8.45 -0.54 26.47
CA PHE A 241 -9.67 -1.19 25.98
C PHE A 241 -10.65 -0.15 25.41
N PRO A 242 -10.63 0.07 24.09
CA PRO A 242 -11.62 0.92 23.43
C PRO A 242 -13.03 0.37 23.60
N GLY A 243 -13.98 1.23 23.97
CA GLY A 243 -15.39 0.88 24.13
C GLY A 243 -15.71 -0.02 25.34
N LEU A 244 -14.77 -0.21 26.28
CA LEU A 244 -15.00 -0.95 27.52
C LEU A 244 -14.81 -0.02 28.71
N ALA A 245 -15.91 0.41 29.33
CA ALA A 245 -15.91 1.26 30.53
C ALA A 245 -16.62 0.60 31.74
N ASP A 246 -16.93 -0.70 31.66
CA ASP A 246 -17.51 -1.46 32.78
C ASP A 246 -16.41 -1.85 33.79
N ALA A 247 -16.46 -1.21 34.96
CA ALA A 247 -15.53 -1.41 36.06
C ALA A 247 -15.46 -2.87 36.53
N ASP A 248 -16.61 -3.51 36.75
CA ASP A 248 -16.67 -4.87 37.28
C ASP A 248 -16.14 -5.88 36.27
N GLN A 249 -16.39 -5.65 34.98
CA GLN A 249 -15.83 -6.46 33.92
C GLN A 249 -14.30 -6.36 33.86
N LEU A 250 -13.76 -5.15 34.00
CA LEU A 250 -12.31 -4.90 34.01
C LEU A 250 -11.63 -5.48 35.25
N ILE A 251 -12.24 -5.35 36.43
CA ILE A 251 -11.75 -5.95 37.67
C ILE A 251 -11.64 -7.46 37.51
N ARG A 252 -12.72 -8.12 37.06
CA ARG A 252 -12.70 -9.58 36.82
C ARG A 252 -11.66 -9.99 35.77
N LEU A 253 -11.44 -9.17 34.73
CA LEU A 253 -10.40 -9.42 33.73
C LEU A 253 -9.02 -9.36 34.37
N CYS A 254 -8.74 -8.33 35.15
CA CYS A 254 -7.46 -8.14 35.83
C CYS A 254 -7.21 -9.25 36.86
N GLU A 255 -8.21 -9.65 37.65
CA GLU A 255 -8.07 -10.77 38.60
C GLU A 255 -7.72 -12.09 37.89
N ARG A 256 -8.37 -12.38 36.77
CA ARG A 256 -8.02 -13.57 35.96
C ARG A 256 -6.61 -13.47 35.41
N LEU A 257 -6.19 -12.29 34.95
CA LEU A 257 -4.85 -12.06 34.43
C LEU A 257 -3.79 -12.22 35.52
N ILE A 258 -4.01 -11.65 36.71
CA ILE A 258 -3.13 -11.80 37.87
C ILE A 258 -3.01 -13.27 38.25
N GLY A 259 -4.14 -13.98 38.43
CA GLY A 259 -4.12 -15.40 38.75
C GLY A 259 -3.44 -16.25 37.66
N ARG A 260 -3.52 -15.82 36.39
CA ARG A 260 -2.81 -16.46 35.28
C ARG A 260 -1.29 -16.23 35.37
N ILE A 261 -0.88 -15.02 35.74
CA ILE A 261 0.52 -14.61 35.94
C ILE A 261 1.15 -15.39 37.11
N GLU A 262 0.40 -15.55 38.20
CA GLU A 262 0.80 -16.22 39.44
C GLU A 262 0.99 -17.74 39.33
N ARG A 263 0.52 -18.37 38.24
CA ARG A 263 0.73 -19.81 38.03
C ARG A 263 2.23 -20.12 38.05
N GLU A 264 2.58 -21.23 38.70
CA GLU A 264 3.95 -21.71 38.76
C GLU A 264 4.55 -21.86 37.37
N ARG A 265 5.69 -21.22 37.15
CA ARG A 265 6.43 -21.31 35.88
C ARG A 265 7.69 -22.11 36.09
N ARG A 266 8.01 -22.93 35.09
CA ARG A 266 9.22 -23.73 35.06
C ARG A 266 10.18 -23.17 34.03
N MET A 267 11.40 -22.87 34.49
CA MET A 267 12.53 -22.57 33.63
C MET A 267 13.65 -23.54 33.99
N ASN A 268 13.97 -24.44 33.05
CA ASN A 268 14.79 -25.63 33.31
C ASN A 268 14.19 -26.45 34.49
N ASP A 269 15.01 -26.84 35.47
CA ASP A 269 14.59 -27.58 36.68
C ASP A 269 14.16 -26.68 37.85
N ARG A 270 13.86 -25.39 37.59
CA ARG A 270 13.55 -24.40 38.64
C ARG A 270 12.13 -23.87 38.47
N ILE A 271 11.41 -23.81 39.60
CA ILE A 271 10.11 -23.15 39.70
C ILE A 271 10.34 -21.74 40.21
N TYR A 272 9.72 -20.75 39.57
CA TYR A 272 9.64 -19.39 40.08
C TYR A 272 8.19 -18.93 40.11
N ALA A 273 7.91 -18.06 41.08
CA ALA A 273 6.61 -17.43 41.26
C ALA A 273 6.79 -15.91 41.15
N ILE A 274 5.94 -15.30 40.34
CA ILE A 274 5.79 -13.85 40.25
C ILE A 274 4.31 -13.52 40.42
N SER A 275 4.02 -12.29 40.83
CA SER A 275 2.66 -11.77 40.91
C SER A 275 2.57 -10.53 40.02
N ALA A 276 1.37 -9.99 39.85
CA ALA A 276 1.18 -8.67 39.26
C ALA A 276 0.20 -7.86 40.08
N SER A 277 0.44 -6.55 40.12
CA SER A 277 -0.48 -5.58 40.67
C SER A 277 -1.02 -4.72 39.53
N ALA A 278 -2.29 -4.30 39.63
CA ALA A 278 -2.95 -3.53 38.58
C ALA A 278 -3.70 -2.31 39.14
N GLY A 279 -3.74 -1.24 38.35
CA GLY A 279 -4.54 -0.04 38.58
C GLY A 279 -5.40 0.29 37.37
N ILE A 280 -6.72 0.41 37.56
CA ILE A 280 -7.68 0.69 36.48
C ILE A 280 -8.06 2.18 36.49
N ALA A 281 -8.15 2.82 35.33
CA ALA A 281 -8.78 4.12 35.15
C ALA A 281 -9.79 4.08 33.98
N LEU A 282 -10.91 4.80 34.13
CA LEU A 282 -12.02 4.79 33.17
C LEU A 282 -12.23 6.17 32.57
N TRP A 283 -12.44 6.23 31.25
CA TRP A 283 -12.74 7.45 30.52
C TRP A 283 -14.06 7.31 29.77
N HIS A 284 -15.03 8.15 30.12
CA HIS A 284 -16.42 8.00 29.68
C HIS A 284 -16.79 8.88 28.47
N GLY A 285 -15.84 9.64 27.91
CA GLY A 285 -16.14 10.65 26.88
C GLY A 285 -16.66 11.96 27.48
N GLY A 286 -16.36 13.09 26.82
CA GLY A 286 -16.90 14.41 27.19
C GLY A 286 -16.44 14.96 28.55
N SER A 287 -15.40 14.39 29.16
CA SER A 287 -14.79 14.90 30.40
C SER A 287 -13.57 15.78 30.09
N ASP A 288 -13.36 16.86 30.84
CA ASP A 288 -12.13 17.70 30.79
C ASP A 288 -10.84 16.98 31.25
N VAL A 289 -10.89 15.66 31.38
CA VAL A 289 -9.79 14.81 31.85
C VAL A 289 -8.95 14.40 30.65
N SER A 290 -7.71 14.85 30.61
CA SER A 290 -6.73 14.48 29.59
C SER A 290 -6.30 13.01 29.70
N THR A 291 -5.77 12.46 28.61
CA THR A 291 -5.12 11.13 28.64
C THR A 291 -3.98 11.03 29.65
N GLU A 292 -3.25 12.12 29.90
CA GLU A 292 -2.19 12.19 30.90
C GLU A 292 -2.74 12.11 32.34
N ASP A 293 -3.82 12.83 32.63
CA ASP A 293 -4.50 12.74 33.94
C ASP A 293 -5.03 11.33 34.21
N LEU A 294 -5.54 10.67 33.17
CA LEU A 294 -6.07 9.31 33.26
C LEU A 294 -4.96 8.27 33.51
N MET A 295 -3.82 8.40 32.83
CA MET A 295 -2.62 7.60 33.12
C MET A 295 -2.16 7.81 34.58
N GLY A 296 -2.17 9.06 35.06
CA GLY A 296 -1.85 9.36 36.45
C GLY A 296 -2.86 8.77 37.46
N GLN A 297 -4.13 8.63 37.08
CA GLN A 297 -5.14 7.94 37.91
C GLN A 297 -4.86 6.44 38.00
N ALA A 298 -4.57 5.79 36.86
CA ALA A 298 -4.23 4.37 36.82
C ALA A 298 -2.96 4.08 37.64
N ASP A 299 -1.94 4.94 37.54
CA ASP A 299 -0.70 4.82 38.31
C ASP A 299 -0.91 4.92 39.83
N ARG A 300 -1.72 5.89 40.29
CA ARG A 300 -2.07 5.98 41.72
C ARG A 300 -2.83 4.75 42.21
N ALA A 301 -3.74 4.21 41.41
CA ALA A 301 -4.46 2.98 41.73
C ALA A 301 -3.51 1.76 41.80
N LEU A 302 -2.53 1.68 40.88
CA LEU A 302 -1.49 0.66 40.90
C LEU A 302 -0.59 0.77 42.14
N TYR A 303 -0.21 2.00 42.52
CA TYR A 303 0.54 2.21 43.75
C TYR A 303 -0.25 1.77 44.99
N ALA A 304 -1.55 2.09 45.04
CA ALA A 304 -2.44 1.65 46.12
C ALA A 304 -2.57 0.12 46.16
N SER A 305 -2.61 -0.57 45.02
CA SER A 305 -2.73 -2.03 44.99
C SER A 305 -1.46 -2.71 45.53
N LYS A 306 -0.29 -2.16 45.20
CA LYS A 306 0.98 -2.58 45.82
C LYS A 306 1.02 -2.33 47.33
N ALA A 307 0.56 -1.17 47.79
CA ALA A 307 0.53 -0.82 49.21
C ALA A 307 -0.44 -1.68 50.02
N ALA A 308 -1.56 -2.09 49.41
CA ALA A 308 -2.57 -2.93 50.03
C ALA A 308 -2.18 -4.42 50.14
N GLY A 309 -0.99 -4.81 49.67
CA GLY A 309 -0.45 -6.16 49.82
C GLY A 309 -0.10 -6.87 48.51
N ARG A 310 -0.10 -6.16 47.37
CA ARG A 310 0.24 -6.72 46.03
C ARG A 310 -0.76 -7.78 45.56
N GLY A 311 -0.54 -8.34 44.37
CA GLY A 311 -1.34 -9.44 43.80
C GLY A 311 -2.82 -9.10 43.62
N ARG A 312 -3.12 -7.84 43.31
CA ARG A 312 -4.50 -7.36 43.21
C ARG A 312 -4.66 -6.21 42.25
N VAL A 313 -5.91 -5.95 41.93
CA VAL A 313 -6.35 -4.80 41.13
C VAL A 313 -7.06 -3.78 42.01
N ILE A 314 -6.82 -2.50 41.76
CA ILE A 314 -7.60 -1.40 42.34
C ILE A 314 -8.14 -0.51 41.23
N LEU A 315 -9.40 -0.11 41.34
CA LEU A 315 -10.02 0.89 40.48
C LEU A 315 -9.69 2.28 41.01
N ALA A 316 -9.26 3.20 40.13
CA ALA A 316 -9.06 4.58 40.48
C ALA A 316 -10.38 5.23 40.90
N GLU A 317 -10.36 5.96 42.02
CA GLU A 317 -11.48 6.81 42.37
C GLU A 317 -11.60 7.94 41.33
N PRO A 318 -12.82 8.21 40.81
CA PRO A 318 -13.02 9.37 39.96
C PRO A 318 -12.55 10.61 40.71
N ARG A 319 -11.80 11.51 40.06
CA ARG A 319 -11.66 12.86 40.61
C ARG A 319 -13.07 13.46 40.69
N CYS A 320 -13.66 13.44 41.86
CA CYS A 320 -14.77 14.32 42.19
C CYS A 320 -14.21 15.74 41.96
N GLN A 321 -14.83 16.54 41.09
CA GLN A 321 -14.54 17.97 41.03
C GLN A 321 -14.57 18.49 42.49
N PRO A 322 -13.61 19.33 42.92
CA PRO A 322 -13.82 20.03 44.18
C PRO A 322 -15.18 20.74 44.07
N PRO A 323 -16.01 20.73 45.12
CA PRO A 323 -17.29 21.43 45.08
C PRO A 323 -17.04 22.87 44.59
N PRO A 324 -17.93 23.45 43.77
CA PRO A 324 -17.77 24.81 43.30
C PRO A 324 -17.46 25.69 44.50
N ASP A 325 -16.36 26.44 44.39
CA ASP A 325 -15.81 27.30 45.42
C ASP A 325 -16.95 28.02 46.14
N VAL A 326 -17.22 27.61 47.38
CA VAL A 326 -18.14 28.36 48.24
C VAL A 326 -17.34 29.56 48.73
N SER A 327 -17.11 30.51 47.82
CA SER A 327 -16.63 31.83 48.19
C SER A 327 -17.55 32.33 49.30
N PRO A 328 -17.00 32.78 50.44
CA PRO A 328 -17.83 33.25 51.54
C PRO A 328 -18.68 34.41 51.02
N LYS A 329 -20.01 34.30 51.14
CA LYS A 329 -20.93 35.43 50.95
C LYS A 329 -20.36 36.61 51.73
N ALA A 330 -20.03 37.68 51.02
CA ALA A 330 -19.69 38.96 51.62
C ALA A 330 -20.79 39.34 52.65
N PRO A 331 -20.42 39.89 53.82
CA PRO A 331 -21.42 40.29 54.80
C PRO A 331 -22.36 41.32 54.18
N GLY A 332 -23.66 41.05 54.30
CA GLY A 332 -24.72 41.92 53.84
C GLY A 332 -24.57 43.31 54.44
N ASN A 333 -24.62 44.30 53.56
CA ASN A 333 -24.64 45.71 53.89
C ASN A 333 -25.88 45.99 54.75
N PHE A 334 -25.70 46.23 56.05
CA PHE A 334 -26.70 46.90 56.88
C PHE A 334 -26.69 48.38 56.48
N ALA A 335 -27.66 48.77 55.64
CA ALA A 335 -28.03 50.16 55.48
C ALA A 335 -28.98 50.51 56.64
N ASP A 336 -28.48 51.33 57.55
CA ASP A 336 -29.25 52.03 58.57
C ASP A 336 -30.34 52.88 57.90
N GLY A 337 -31.57 52.70 58.36
CA GLY A 337 -32.67 53.61 58.11
C GLY A 337 -32.78 54.60 59.28
N SER A 338 -32.52 55.87 58.98
CA SER A 338 -33.14 57.05 59.59
C SER A 338 -33.31 58.09 58.51
#